data_AF-A0A2D0HGE9-F1
#
_entry.id   AF-A0A2D0HGE9-F1
#
_cell.length_a   1.000
_cell.length_b   1.000
_cell.length_c   1.000
_cell.angle_alpha   90.00
_cell.angle_beta   90.00
_cell.angle_gamma   90.00
#
_symmetry.space_group_name_H-M   'P 1'
#
loop_
_entity.id
_entity.type
_entity.pdbx_description
1 polymer ?
#
loop_
_entity_poly.entity_id
_entity_poly.type
_entity_poly.pdbx_seq_one_letter_code
_entity_poly.pdbx_strand_id
1 'polypeptide(L)' 'MSGDFNSKSPRCLSFGVNATKHHQKAIESLAQRITEHQEKIRLKSEKSFPDEGLIKHWEKEIYAFDKAIQQGRKRLGQ' A
#
# COMPACT_ATOMS: atom_id res chain seq x y z
N MET A 1 6.92 3.34 -33.32
CA MET A 1 6.75 2.27 -32.32
C MET A 1 7.45 2.74 -31.05
N SER A 2 6.74 3.49 -30.22
CA SER A 2 7.25 3.95 -28.92
C SER A 2 6.40 3.27 -27.86
N GLY A 3 7.00 2.32 -27.14
CA GLY A 3 6.37 1.62 -26.03
C GLY A 3 6.49 2.45 -24.78
N ASP A 4 5.55 3.37 -24.56
CA ASP A 4 5.39 4.11 -23.31
C ASP A 4 4.60 3.25 -22.31
N PHE A 5 5.28 2.39 -21.55
CA PHE A 5 4.71 1.78 -20.35
C PHE A 5 4.97 2.72 -19.17
N ASN A 6 4.32 3.87 -19.16
CA ASN A 6 4.29 4.77 -18.01
C ASN A 6 2.96 4.61 -17.29
N SER A 7 3.05 4.04 -16.09
CA SER A 7 2.20 4.27 -14.93
C SER A 7 1.13 5.35 -15.10
N LYS A 8 -0.15 4.95 -15.10
CA LYS A 8 -1.31 5.72 -14.63
C LYS A 8 -2.57 4.87 -14.86
N SER A 9 -3.09 4.26 -13.80
CA SER A 9 -4.48 3.79 -13.80
C SER A 9 -5.40 4.99 -13.57
N PRO A 10 -6.31 5.33 -14.51
CA PRO A 10 -7.28 6.40 -14.35
C PRO A 10 -8.63 5.81 -13.93
N ARG A 11 -9.17 6.26 -12.79
CA ARG A 11 -10.58 6.26 -12.34
C ARG A 11 -10.56 6.46 -10.82
N CYS A 12 -11.38 7.26 -10.14
CA CYS A 12 -12.54 8.07 -10.50
C CYS A 12 -12.93 8.91 -9.25
N LEU A 13 -13.61 10.03 -9.49
CA LEU A 13 -14.61 10.68 -8.61
C LEU A 13 -14.14 11.60 -7.46
N SER A 14 -14.38 12.89 -7.74
CA SER A 14 -14.80 13.96 -6.82
C SER A 14 -15.77 13.46 -5.74
N PHE A 15 -15.66 14.01 -4.52
CA PHE A 15 -16.77 14.42 -3.62
C PHE A 15 -16.19 14.78 -2.24
N GLY A 16 -16.30 16.06 -1.86
CA GLY A 16 -15.95 16.56 -0.53
C GLY A 16 -16.80 15.95 0.57
N VAL A 17 -16.19 15.71 1.74
CA VAL A 17 -16.73 15.79 3.11
C VAL A 17 -15.50 15.88 4.02
N ASN A 18 -15.55 16.88 4.88
CA ASN A 18 -14.51 17.44 5.72
C ASN A 18 -13.90 16.42 6.71
N ALA A 19 -12.56 16.43 6.85
CA ALA A 19 -11.72 15.71 7.83
C ALA A 19 -11.75 14.17 7.84
N THR A 20 -12.90 13.50 7.76
CA THR A 20 -13.02 12.03 7.87
C THR A 20 -12.63 11.29 6.59
N LYS A 21 -12.93 11.88 5.41
CA LYS A 21 -12.55 11.30 4.11
C LYS A 21 -11.04 11.30 3.85
N HIS A 22 -10.29 12.22 4.45
CA HIS A 22 -8.83 12.29 4.25
C HIS A 22 -8.13 11.11 4.93
N HIS A 23 -8.56 10.73 6.13
CA HIS A 23 -8.02 9.58 6.83
C HIS A 23 -8.39 8.27 6.13
N GLN A 24 -9.62 8.18 5.60
CA GLN A 24 -10.06 7.00 4.87
C GLN A 24 -9.28 6.81 3.56
N LYS A 25 -9.08 7.87 2.77
CA LYS A 25 -8.21 7.84 1.57
C LYS A 25 -6.76 7.52 1.90
N ALA A 26 -6.25 8.01 3.03
CA ALA A 26 -4.90 7.68 3.48
C ALA A 26 -4.79 6.19 3.84
N ILE A 27 -5.80 5.62 4.52
CA ILE A 27 -5.87 4.19 4.83
C ILE A 27 -5.94 3.35 3.54
N GLU A 28 -6.77 3.74 2.58
CA GLU A 28 -6.87 3.06 1.28
C GLU A 28 -5.55 3.10 0.51
N SER A 29 -4.89 4.26 0.48
CA SER A 29 -3.58 4.41 -0.18
C SER A 29 -2.49 3.57 0.49
N LEU A 30 -2.50 3.52 1.83
CA LEU A 30 -1.56 2.68 2.59
C LEU A 30 -1.86 1.19 2.38
N ALA A 31 -3.13 0.79 2.36
CA ALA A 31 -3.54 -0.58 2.10
C ALA A 31 -3.13 -1.03 0.68
N GLN A 32 -3.31 -0.18 -0.32
CA GLN A 32 -2.86 -0.47 -1.69
C GLN A 32 -1.34 -0.69 -1.75
N ARG A 33 -0.56 0.16 -1.06
CA ARG A 33 0.90 -0.01 -0.96
C ARG A 33 1.29 -1.30 -0.24
N ILE A 34 0.55 -1.69 0.80
CA ILE A 34 0.76 -2.98 1.50
C ILE A 34 0.54 -4.14 0.52
N THR A 35 -0.56 -4.15 -0.23
CA THR A 35 -0.85 -5.20 -1.21
C THR A 35 0.23 -5.30 -2.29
N GLU A 36 0.71 -4.16 -2.80
CA GLU A 36 1.81 -4.13 -3.77
C GLU A 36 3.13 -4.72 -3.21
N HIS A 37 3.43 -4.45 -1.94
CA HIS A 37 4.61 -5.01 -1.29
C HIS A 37 4.44 -6.50 -0.99
N GLN A 38 3.25 -6.93 -0.56
CA GLN A 38 2.92 -8.34 -0.33
C GLN A 38 3.03 -9.18 -1.61
N GLU A 39 2.55 -8.66 -2.74
CA GLU A 39 2.68 -9.34 -4.03
C GLU A 39 4.14 -9.45 -4.47
N LYS A 40 4.94 -8.39 -4.26
CA LYS A 40 6.39 -8.44 -4.53
C LYS A 40 7.12 -9.44 -3.62
N ILE A 41 6.74 -9.54 -2.35
CA ILE A 41 7.28 -10.55 -1.42
C ILE A 41 6.92 -11.94 -1.93
N ARG A 42 5.65 -12.20 -2.24
CA ARG A 42 5.16 -13.49 -2.72
C ARG A 42 5.90 -13.96 -3.98
N LEU A 43 6.00 -13.09 -4.98
CA LEU A 43 6.73 -13.39 -6.24
C LEU A 43 8.22 -13.63 -6.01
N LYS A 44 8.83 -13.04 -4.97
CA LYS A 44 10.23 -13.27 -4.62
C LYS A 44 10.43 -14.50 -3.75
N SER A 45 9.50 -14.81 -2.84
CA SER A 45 9.55 -16.02 -2.01
C SER A 45 9.34 -17.29 -2.82
N GLU A 46 8.65 -17.21 -3.95
CA GLU A 46 8.46 -18.33 -4.88
C GLU A 46 9.72 -18.60 -5.75
N LYS A 47 10.75 -17.74 -5.72
CA LYS A 47 12.02 -17.97 -6.44
C LYS A 47 12.94 -18.90 -5.66
N SER A 48 13.80 -19.63 -6.39
CA SER A 48 14.77 -20.57 -5.82
C SER A 48 15.80 -19.94 -4.87
N PHE A 49 16.07 -18.64 -5.01
CA PHE A 49 16.93 -17.87 -4.11
C PHE A 49 16.22 -16.57 -3.73
N PRO A 50 15.39 -16.59 -2.68
CA PRO A 50 14.75 -15.38 -2.18
C PRO A 50 15.79 -14.46 -1.54
N ASP A 51 15.71 -13.17 -1.84
CA ASP A 51 16.51 -12.14 -1.16
C ASP A 51 15.84 -11.81 0.17
N GLU A 52 16.20 -12.55 1.22
CA GLU A 52 15.65 -12.38 2.56
C GLU A 52 15.87 -10.97 3.12
N GLY A 53 16.97 -10.31 2.75
CA GLY A 53 17.27 -8.96 3.22
C GLY A 53 16.24 -7.97 2.71
N LEU A 54 15.86 -8.11 1.44
CA LEU A 54 14.85 -7.27 0.83
C LEU A 54 13.43 -7.64 1.27
N ILE A 55 13.13 -8.92 1.48
CA ILE A 55 11.85 -9.37 2.04
C ILE A 55 11.66 -8.77 3.44
N LYS A 56 12.65 -8.90 4.33
CA LYS A 56 12.61 -8.31 5.68
C LYS A 56 12.47 -6.80 5.67
N HIS A 57 13.06 -6.12 4.68
CA HIS A 57 12.88 -4.68 4.51
C HIS A 57 11.42 -4.35 4.16
N TRP A 58 10.83 -5.04 3.20
CA TRP A 58 9.43 -4.83 2.81
C TRP A 58 8.43 -5.23 3.90
N GLU A 59 8.71 -6.27 4.67
CA GLU A 59 7.90 -6.64 5.84
C GLU A 59 7.90 -5.54 6.91
N LYS A 60 9.05 -4.91 7.18
CA LYS A 60 9.14 -3.78 8.10
C LYS A 60 8.32 -2.58 7.62
N GLU A 61 8.37 -2.26 6.33
CA GLU A 61 7.56 -1.20 5.72
C GLU A 61 6.06 -1.52 5.83
N ILE A 62 5.66 -2.76 5.52
CA ILE A 62 4.26 -3.23 5.68
C ILE A 62 3.80 -3.07 7.13
N TYR A 63 4.62 -3.49 8.10
CA TYR A 63 4.30 -3.36 9.52
C TYR A 63 4.15 -1.89 9.96
N ALA A 64 5.00 -0.99 9.46
CA ALA A 64 4.89 0.44 9.73
C ALA A 64 3.60 1.04 9.13
N PHE A 65 3.26 0.67 7.90
CA PHE A 65 2.01 1.11 7.25
C PHE A 65 0.77 0.56 7.95
N ASP A 66 0.79 -0.71 8.36
CA ASP A 66 -0.30 -1.33 9.10
C ASP A 66 -0.52 -0.65 10.46
N LYS A 67 0.57 -0.38 11.21
CA LYS A 67 0.54 0.43 12.44
C LYS A 67 -0.10 1.80 12.21
N ALA A 68 0.24 2.48 11.11
CA ALA A 68 -0.33 3.79 10.77
C ALA A 68 -1.83 3.69 10.47
N ILE A 69 -2.27 2.62 9.78
CA ILE A 69 -3.69 2.34 9.54
C ILE A 69 -4.43 2.06 10.85
N GLN A 70 -3.87 1.21 11.72
CA GLN A 70 -4.47 0.90 13.03
C GLN A 70 -4.61 2.15 13.89
N GLN A 71 -3.60 3.02 13.91
CA GLN A 71 -3.67 4.30 14.63
C GLN A 71 -4.71 5.24 14.03
N GLY A 72 -4.82 5.29 12.69
CA GLY A 72 -5.86 6.05 12.00
C GLY A 72 -7.27 5.55 12.35
N ARG A 73 -7.48 4.23 12.37
CA ARG A 73 -8.75 3.60 12.77
C ARG A 73 -9.11 3.87 14.22
N LYS A 74 -8.14 3.75 15.14
CA LYS A 74 -8.34 4.07 16.56
C LYS A 74 -8.78 5.52 16.78
N ARG A 75 -8.28 6.46 15.97
CA ARG A 75 -8.70 7.88 16.00
C ARG A 75 -10.11 8.11 15.44
N LEU A 76 -10.60 7.21 14.59
CA LEU A 76 -11.96 7.22 14.05
C LEU A 76 -12.96 6.49 14.96
N GLY A 77 -12.52 5.97 16.11
CA GLY A 77 -13.38 5.26 17.06
C GLY A 77 -13.75 3.83 16.63
N GLN A 78 -12.97 3.24 15.71
CA GLN A 78 -13.10 1.84 15.27
C GLN A 78 -12.06 0.94 15.92
#